data_AF-A0A837HKK4-F1
#
_entry.id   AF-A0A837HKK4-F1
#
_cell.length_a   1.000
_cell.length_b   1.000
_cell.length_c   1.000
_cell.angle_alpha   90.00
_cell.angle_beta   90.00
_cell.angle_gamma   90.00
#
_symmetry.space_group_name_H-M   'P 1'
#
loop_
_entity.id
_entity.type
_entity.pdbx_description
1 polymer ?
#
loop_
_entity_poly.entity_id
_entity_poly.type
_entity_poly.pdbx_seq_one_letter_code
_entity_poly.pdbx_strand_id
1 'polypeptide(L)'
;MHLETRLTGSKDKLRRVINIMLNTILGTKQRMSHTYVEETRVPVTWIKAGPCIVTQIKRQEKDGYWAVQLGFGERKIKNTTKPLQGHLKGAIKENKAPRFLREVRTENEPDLKIGDNIEVTSIFKRGDVITVTGTSKGKGFQGVVKRWGFSGGPRTHGQSDRERAPGSIGQGTTPGRVLKGKKMAGRMGQDTVTIKNLIVVDVKPEDLLMAVSGSVPGKPGSLLKIKKIKEGSLEELVEEVPQVEIQVEEEAGDEVASEDKPVDTENANKQDEKTSDTKGGLAE
;
A
#
# COMPACT_ATOMS: atom_id res chain seq x y z
N MET A 1 57.04 24.15 -15.45
CA MET A 1 56.73 23.13 -14.43
C MET A 1 55.25 22.79 -14.55
N HIS A 2 54.90 21.51 -14.71
CA HIS A 2 53.51 21.08 -14.61
C HIS A 2 53.03 21.19 -13.16
N LEU A 3 51.77 21.60 -12.96
CA LEU A 3 51.04 21.39 -11.72
C LEU A 3 49.76 20.64 -12.08
N GLU A 4 49.73 19.37 -11.68
CA GLU A 4 48.74 18.40 -12.12
C GLU A 4 47.38 18.62 -11.44
N THR A 5 46.32 18.33 -12.21
CA THR A 5 44.94 18.30 -11.74
C THR A 5 44.71 17.22 -10.69
N ARG A 6 44.18 17.58 -9.52
CA ARG A 6 43.52 16.62 -8.59
C ARG A 6 42.02 16.91 -8.46
N LEU A 7 41.28 16.52 -9.49
CA LEU A 7 39.80 16.52 -9.51
C LEU A 7 39.21 15.30 -8.81
N THR A 8 39.47 15.15 -7.51
CA THR A 8 38.89 14.08 -6.66
C THR A 8 37.89 14.68 -5.67
N GLY A 9 36.60 14.71 -6.05
CA GLY A 9 35.52 15.18 -5.15
C GLY A 9 34.28 15.78 -5.82
N SER A 10 34.20 15.85 -7.16
CA SER A 10 33.13 16.57 -7.86
C SER A 10 31.83 15.78 -8.06
N LYS A 11 31.90 14.44 -8.22
CA LYS A 11 30.74 13.61 -8.63
C LYS A 11 29.57 13.63 -7.63
N ASP A 12 29.83 13.66 -6.32
CA ASP A 12 28.77 13.66 -5.30
C ASP A 12 28.21 15.05 -4.96
N LYS A 13 28.93 16.13 -5.32
CA LYS A 13 28.40 17.50 -5.26
C LYS A 13 27.56 17.83 -6.49
N LEU A 14 27.97 17.40 -7.69
CA LEU A 14 27.19 17.57 -8.92
C LEU A 14 25.84 16.83 -8.87
N ARG A 15 25.78 15.65 -8.25
CA ARG A 15 24.51 14.94 -7.98
C ARG A 15 23.53 15.70 -7.08
N ARG A 16 23.99 16.71 -6.34
CA ARG A 16 23.15 17.58 -5.49
C ARG A 16 22.63 18.82 -6.21
N VAL A 17 22.98 19.00 -7.49
CA VAL A 17 22.51 20.06 -8.40
C VAL A 17 21.52 19.49 -9.44
N ILE A 18 20.95 18.30 -9.19
CA ILE A 18 19.76 17.88 -9.92
C ILE A 18 18.63 18.84 -9.53
N ASN A 19 18.27 19.69 -10.48
CA ASN A 19 17.22 20.68 -10.34
C ASN A 19 15.96 19.99 -9.79
N ILE A 20 15.49 20.36 -8.59
CA ILE A 20 14.49 19.56 -7.86
C ILE A 20 13.10 19.80 -8.45
N MET A 21 12.87 19.13 -9.57
CA MET A 21 11.57 18.85 -10.14
C MET A 21 10.67 18.25 -9.06
N LEU A 22 9.38 18.65 -9.04
CA LEU A 22 8.46 18.29 -7.97
C LEU A 22 8.40 16.76 -7.74
N ASN A 23 8.99 16.29 -6.64
CA ASN A 23 9.06 14.85 -6.33
C ASN A 23 7.73 14.24 -5.86
N THR A 24 6.61 14.97 -5.94
CA THR A 24 5.33 14.58 -5.34
C THR A 24 4.15 14.92 -6.25
N ILE A 25 3.28 13.94 -6.49
CA ILE A 25 2.02 14.11 -7.23
C ILE A 25 0.80 13.73 -6.37
N LEU A 26 -0.39 14.14 -6.81
CA LEU A 26 -1.66 13.69 -6.25
C LEU A 26 -2.33 12.67 -7.17
N GLY A 27 -3.05 11.72 -6.57
CA GLY A 27 -3.79 10.69 -7.31
C GLY A 27 -5.03 10.19 -6.58
N THR A 28 -5.81 9.37 -7.27
CA THR A 28 -6.92 8.59 -6.69
C THR A 28 -6.60 7.10 -6.76
N LYS A 29 -6.78 6.40 -5.63
CA LYS A 29 -6.77 4.93 -5.63
C LYS A 29 -7.88 4.41 -6.55
N GLN A 30 -7.55 3.54 -7.50
CA GLN A 30 -8.54 2.89 -8.35
C GLN A 30 -8.87 1.50 -7.79
N ARG A 31 -8.36 0.44 -8.42
CA ARG A 31 -8.55 -0.97 -8.02
C ARG A 31 -7.24 -1.61 -7.60
N MET A 32 -7.33 -2.75 -6.91
CA MET A 32 -6.20 -3.67 -6.76
C MET A 32 -6.34 -4.81 -7.77
N SER A 33 -5.22 -5.28 -8.29
CA SER A 33 -5.10 -6.48 -9.12
C SER A 33 -3.78 -7.18 -8.79
N HIS A 34 -3.34 -8.08 -9.66
CA HIS A 34 -1.98 -8.60 -9.67
C HIS A 34 -1.39 -8.38 -11.07
N THR A 35 -0.07 -8.43 -11.16
CA THR A 35 0.73 -8.39 -12.38
C THR A 35 1.89 -9.36 -12.20
N TYR A 36 2.34 -10.00 -13.27
CA TYR A 36 3.57 -10.79 -13.24
C TYR A 36 4.75 -9.87 -13.58
N VAL A 37 5.78 -9.90 -12.72
CA VAL A 37 7.07 -9.29 -13.00
C VAL A 37 8.03 -10.46 -13.11
N GLU A 38 8.62 -10.63 -14.29
CA GLU A 38 9.29 -11.88 -14.68
C GLU A 38 8.32 -13.06 -14.46
N GLU A 39 8.60 -13.95 -13.52
CA GLU A 39 7.72 -15.08 -13.18
C GLU A 39 6.95 -14.89 -11.86
N THR A 40 7.29 -13.86 -11.08
CA THR A 40 6.71 -13.62 -9.75
C THR A 40 5.38 -12.88 -9.82
N ARG A 41 4.36 -13.43 -9.14
CA ARG A 41 3.02 -12.81 -9.05
C ARG A 41 2.98 -11.69 -8.02
N VAL A 42 3.17 -10.45 -8.46
CA VAL A 42 3.15 -9.27 -7.58
C VAL A 42 1.72 -8.70 -7.43
N PRO A 43 1.19 -8.51 -6.21
CA PRO A 43 -0.05 -7.77 -6.00
C PRO A 43 0.18 -6.28 -6.26
N VAL A 44 -0.70 -5.63 -7.03
CA VAL A 44 -0.55 -4.22 -7.41
C VAL A 44 -1.81 -3.40 -7.13
N THR A 45 -1.63 -2.15 -6.71
CA THR A 45 -2.68 -1.14 -6.66
C THR A 45 -2.54 -0.20 -7.86
N TRP A 46 -3.58 -0.09 -8.67
CA TRP A 46 -3.68 0.94 -9.71
C TRP A 46 -4.07 2.27 -9.09
N ILE A 47 -3.33 3.32 -9.43
CA ILE A 47 -3.58 4.70 -9.00
C ILE A 47 -3.71 5.56 -10.25
N LYS A 48 -4.80 6.34 -10.36
CA LYS A 48 -4.90 7.40 -11.37
C LYS A 48 -4.27 8.66 -10.80
N ALA A 49 -3.10 9.02 -11.31
CA ALA A 49 -2.34 10.19 -10.87
C ALA A 49 -2.33 11.24 -11.99
N GLY A 50 -2.65 12.49 -11.66
CA GLY A 50 -2.65 13.58 -12.64
C GLY A 50 -3.89 13.72 -13.54
N PRO A 51 -3.90 14.76 -14.42
CA PRO A 51 -2.90 15.84 -14.41
C PRO A 51 -3.10 16.69 -13.14
N CYS A 52 -1.99 17.11 -12.51
CA CYS A 52 -2.02 17.98 -11.34
C CYS A 52 -1.71 19.41 -11.77
N ILE A 53 -2.60 20.36 -11.49
CA ILE A 53 -2.43 21.77 -11.88
C ILE A 53 -1.76 22.54 -10.74
N VAL A 54 -0.72 23.32 -11.03
CA VAL A 54 -0.13 24.25 -10.05
C VAL A 54 -1.10 25.42 -9.81
N THR A 55 -1.62 25.55 -8.59
CA THR A 55 -2.62 26.59 -8.24
C THR A 55 -2.01 27.80 -7.55
N GLN A 56 -0.95 27.61 -6.76
CA GLN A 56 -0.25 28.67 -6.03
C GLN A 56 1.19 28.24 -5.76
N ILE A 57 2.12 29.19 -5.76
CA ILE A 57 3.49 29.01 -5.29
C ILE A 57 3.68 29.88 -4.06
N LYS A 58 4.17 29.29 -2.97
CA LYS A 58 4.52 29.95 -1.71
C LYS A 58 6.01 30.25 -1.67
N ARG A 59 6.36 31.44 -1.18
CA ARG A 59 7.73 31.97 -1.20
C ARG A 59 8.25 32.20 0.21
N GLN A 60 9.56 32.00 0.41
CA GLN A 60 10.21 32.17 1.71
C GLN A 60 9.94 33.55 2.34
N GLU A 61 9.99 34.63 1.55
CA GLU A 61 9.81 36.01 2.00
C GLU A 61 8.40 36.34 2.50
N LYS A 62 7.36 35.69 1.95
CA LYS A 62 5.95 36.00 2.21
C LYS A 62 5.25 34.98 3.09
N ASP A 63 5.56 33.71 2.90
CA ASP A 63 4.92 32.58 3.58
C ASP A 63 5.81 31.94 4.67
N GLY A 64 7.11 32.29 4.71
CA GLY A 64 8.09 31.70 5.63
C GLY A 64 8.60 30.30 5.23
N TYR A 65 8.13 29.74 4.10
CA TYR A 65 8.60 28.47 3.55
C TYR A 65 8.34 28.37 2.04
N TRP A 66 9.16 27.57 1.34
CA TRP A 66 8.92 27.18 -0.04
C TRP A 66 7.90 26.03 -0.14
N ALA A 67 6.87 26.22 -0.95
CA ALA A 67 5.92 25.15 -1.30
C ALA A 67 5.17 25.43 -2.59
N VAL A 68 4.72 24.35 -3.24
CA VAL A 68 3.79 24.41 -4.37
C VAL A 68 2.45 23.82 -3.94
N GLN A 69 1.36 24.54 -4.23
CA GLN A 69 0.00 24.03 -4.06
C GLN A 69 -0.43 23.34 -5.35
N LEU A 70 -0.76 22.05 -5.24
CA LEU A 70 -1.24 21.22 -6.33
C LEU A 70 -2.74 21.02 -6.25
N GLY A 71 -3.41 21.25 -7.37
CA GLY A 71 -4.82 20.95 -7.60
C GLY A 71 -5.01 19.64 -8.37
N PHE A 72 -5.93 18.79 -7.91
CA PHE A 72 -6.19 17.49 -8.53
C PHE A 72 -7.68 17.10 -8.52
N GLY A 73 -8.09 16.40 -9.58
CA GLY A 73 -9.46 15.95 -9.82
C GLY A 73 -10.42 17.09 -10.18
N GLU A 74 -11.54 16.79 -10.82
CA GLU A 74 -12.45 17.82 -11.33
C GLU A 74 -13.65 18.09 -10.41
N ARG A 75 -14.08 19.36 -10.34
CA ARG A 75 -15.35 19.78 -9.74
C ARG A 75 -15.97 20.93 -10.54
N LYS A 76 -17.26 20.84 -10.85
CA LYS A 76 -18.04 21.92 -11.50
C LYS A 76 -17.98 23.20 -10.66
N ILE A 77 -17.83 24.37 -11.30
CA ILE A 77 -17.76 25.68 -10.62
C ILE A 77 -18.91 25.90 -9.63
N LYS A 78 -20.14 25.50 -9.98
CA LYS A 78 -21.32 25.64 -9.09
C LYS A 78 -21.20 24.91 -7.74
N ASN A 79 -20.32 23.91 -7.63
CA ASN A 79 -20.03 23.18 -6.38
C ASN A 79 -18.79 23.73 -5.65
N THR A 80 -18.28 24.90 -6.07
CA THR A 80 -17.10 25.58 -5.52
C THR A 80 -17.53 26.93 -4.94
N THR A 81 -17.08 27.26 -3.72
CA THR A 81 -17.46 28.50 -3.04
C THR A 81 -16.81 29.72 -3.71
N LYS A 82 -17.47 30.89 -3.67
CA LYS A 82 -16.99 32.13 -4.32
C LYS A 82 -15.54 32.50 -3.96
N PRO A 83 -15.08 32.45 -2.69
CA PRO A 83 -13.68 32.75 -2.35
C PRO A 83 -12.68 31.79 -3.03
N LEU A 84 -13.04 30.50 -3.10
CA LEU A 84 -12.21 29.48 -3.71
C LEU A 84 -12.20 29.57 -5.25
N GLN A 85 -13.28 30.05 -5.87
CA GLN A 85 -13.27 30.43 -7.29
C GLN A 85 -12.32 31.61 -7.54
N GLY A 86 -12.32 32.61 -6.64
CA GLY A 86 -11.38 33.74 -6.70
C GLY A 86 -9.92 33.32 -6.62
N HIS A 87 -9.59 32.43 -5.68
CA HIS A 87 -8.26 31.82 -5.52
C HIS A 87 -7.81 31.05 -6.76
N LEU A 88 -8.72 30.32 -7.40
CA LEU A 88 -8.41 29.40 -8.50
C LEU A 88 -8.50 30.03 -9.90
N LYS A 89 -8.68 31.36 -10.04
CA LYS A 89 -8.84 32.02 -11.35
C LYS A 89 -7.80 31.64 -12.39
N GLY A 90 -6.52 31.54 -12.02
CA GLY A 90 -5.42 31.14 -12.92
C GLY A 90 -5.30 29.63 -13.18
N ALA A 91 -6.10 28.80 -12.51
CA ALA A 91 -6.06 27.33 -12.58
C ALA A 91 -7.42 26.69 -12.95
N ILE A 92 -8.43 27.50 -13.23
CA ILE A 92 -9.71 27.03 -13.79
C ILE A 92 -9.52 26.82 -15.30
N LYS A 93 -9.79 25.60 -15.75
CA LYS A 93 -9.85 25.22 -17.17
C LYS A 93 -11.26 24.70 -17.45
N GLU A 94 -11.87 25.07 -18.57
CA GLU A 94 -13.15 24.53 -19.07
C GLU A 94 -14.33 24.50 -18.05
N ASN A 95 -14.53 25.57 -17.28
CA ASN A 95 -15.55 25.63 -16.21
C ASN A 95 -15.45 24.54 -15.12
N LYS A 96 -14.27 23.92 -14.98
CA LYS A 96 -13.92 22.97 -13.93
C LYS A 96 -12.84 23.56 -13.03
N ALA A 97 -12.99 23.36 -11.73
CA ALA A 97 -12.00 23.73 -10.72
C ALA A 97 -11.41 22.44 -10.10
N PRO A 98 -10.14 22.45 -9.64
CA PRO A 98 -9.58 21.32 -8.91
C PRO A 98 -10.41 20.96 -7.67
N ARG A 99 -10.72 19.67 -7.51
CA ARG A 99 -11.52 19.13 -6.40
C ARG A 99 -10.74 19.10 -5.10
N PHE A 100 -9.46 18.72 -5.18
CA PHE A 100 -8.56 18.61 -4.05
C PHE A 100 -7.39 19.58 -4.21
N LEU A 101 -7.05 20.28 -3.14
CA LEU A 101 -5.86 21.12 -3.05
C LEU A 101 -4.94 20.56 -1.95
N ARG A 102 -3.65 20.39 -2.25
CA ARG A 102 -2.64 19.99 -1.26
C ARG A 102 -1.32 20.72 -1.51
N GLU A 103 -0.67 21.10 -0.42
CA GLU A 103 0.67 21.67 -0.48
C GLU A 103 1.74 20.57 -0.50
N VAL A 104 2.76 20.80 -1.34
CA VAL A 104 4.02 20.06 -1.38
C VAL A 104 5.11 21.04 -0.99
N ARG A 105 5.79 20.80 0.13
CA ARG A 105 6.97 21.58 0.51
C ARG A 105 8.14 21.23 -0.41
N THR A 106 8.84 22.26 -0.85
CA THR A 106 10.12 22.16 -1.57
C THR A 106 11.21 22.72 -0.67
N GLU A 107 12.46 22.32 -0.90
CA GLU A 107 13.60 22.83 -0.12
C GLU A 107 14.14 24.14 -0.71
N ASN A 108 14.07 24.28 -2.03
CA ASN A 108 14.48 25.45 -2.81
C ASN A 108 13.28 26.11 -3.52
N GLU A 109 13.54 27.23 -4.19
CA GLU A 109 12.57 27.88 -5.09
C GLU A 109 12.15 26.91 -6.22
N PRO A 110 10.84 26.73 -6.47
CA PRO A 110 10.36 25.83 -7.52
C PRO A 110 10.32 26.51 -8.88
N ASP A 111 11.03 25.95 -9.87
CA ASP A 111 11.02 26.35 -11.29
C ASP A 111 9.69 26.01 -12.01
N LEU A 112 8.58 26.52 -11.49
CA LEU A 112 7.23 26.25 -11.99
C LEU A 112 6.42 27.55 -12.08
N LYS A 113 5.40 27.54 -12.94
CA LYS A 113 4.45 28.65 -13.11
C LYS A 113 3.05 28.21 -12.66
N ILE A 114 2.23 29.20 -12.31
CA ILE A 114 0.82 28.97 -11.97
C ILE A 114 0.08 28.59 -13.25
N GLY A 115 -0.68 27.49 -13.20
CA GLY A 115 -1.41 26.93 -14.36
C GLY A 115 -0.71 25.76 -15.05
N ASP A 116 0.56 25.48 -14.72
CA ASP A 116 1.33 24.36 -15.25
C ASP A 116 0.67 23.02 -14.91
N ASN A 117 0.68 22.09 -15.86
CA ASN A 117 0.19 20.72 -15.70
C ASN A 117 1.38 19.80 -15.36
N ILE A 118 1.23 19.02 -14.30
CA ILE A 118 2.20 18.01 -13.86
C ILE A 118 1.62 16.62 -14.15
N GLU A 119 2.33 15.86 -14.98
CA GLU A 119 2.02 14.50 -15.37
C GLU A 119 2.76 13.47 -14.49
N VAL A 120 2.43 12.19 -14.65
CA VAL A 120 3.05 11.11 -13.85
C VAL A 120 4.47 10.82 -14.33
N THR A 121 4.65 10.75 -15.64
CA THR A 121 5.89 10.38 -16.35
C THR A 121 7.05 11.34 -16.15
N SER A 122 6.77 12.62 -15.85
CA SER A 122 7.81 13.60 -15.55
C SER A 122 8.45 13.42 -14.16
N ILE A 123 7.80 12.67 -13.26
CA ILE A 123 8.26 12.45 -11.87
C ILE A 123 8.65 10.99 -11.63
N PHE A 124 7.82 10.06 -12.09
CA PHE A 124 7.92 8.63 -11.78
C PHE A 124 8.28 7.80 -13.00
N LYS A 125 9.26 6.92 -12.81
CA LYS A 125 9.70 5.87 -13.73
C LYS A 125 9.42 4.50 -13.12
N ARG A 126 9.40 3.47 -13.98
CA ARG A 126 9.35 2.07 -13.56
C ARG A 126 10.58 1.75 -12.69
N GLY A 127 10.39 1.06 -11.57
CA GLY A 127 11.42 0.79 -10.55
C GLY A 127 11.56 1.85 -9.45
N ASP A 128 10.96 3.04 -9.58
CA ASP A 128 11.07 4.08 -8.54
C ASP A 128 10.46 3.65 -7.20
N VAL A 129 11.11 4.04 -6.10
CA VAL A 129 10.63 3.74 -4.75
C VAL A 129 9.95 4.96 -4.14
N ILE A 130 8.71 4.77 -3.70
CA ILE A 130 7.76 5.82 -3.35
C ILE A 130 7.20 5.67 -1.93
N THR A 131 6.77 6.79 -1.39
CA THR A 131 5.92 6.89 -0.19
C THR A 131 4.51 7.31 -0.61
N VAL A 132 3.49 6.60 -0.14
CA VAL A 132 2.09 6.95 -0.39
C VAL A 132 1.38 7.29 0.92
N THR A 133 0.94 8.54 1.03
CA THR A 133 0.11 9.05 2.13
C THR A 133 -1.34 9.14 1.70
N GLY A 134 -2.27 8.67 2.54
CA GLY A 134 -3.70 8.75 2.28
C GLY A 134 -4.54 8.57 3.55
N THR A 135 -5.84 8.84 3.43
CA THR A 135 -6.78 8.64 4.54
C THR A 135 -7.19 7.17 4.63
N SER A 136 -6.95 6.54 5.78
CA SER A 136 -7.31 5.14 6.04
C SER A 136 -8.82 4.90 5.99
N LYS A 137 -9.25 3.65 5.71
CA LYS A 137 -10.67 3.29 5.77
C LYS A 137 -11.17 3.40 7.22
N GLY A 138 -12.24 4.16 7.44
CA GLY A 138 -12.91 4.25 8.73
C GLY A 138 -13.53 2.92 9.14
N LYS A 139 -13.42 2.58 10.42
CA LYS A 139 -14.04 1.39 11.04
C LYS A 139 -15.08 1.75 12.10
N GLY A 140 -15.42 3.03 12.29
CA GLY A 140 -16.34 3.49 13.33
C GLY A 140 -15.74 3.38 14.74
N PHE A 141 -16.59 3.30 15.77
CA PHE A 141 -16.17 2.98 17.14
C PHE A 141 -15.76 1.50 17.21
N GLN A 142 -14.58 1.22 17.75
CA GLN A 142 -14.02 -0.13 17.82
C GLN A 142 -13.56 -0.48 19.24
N GLY A 143 -13.92 -1.70 19.65
CA GLY A 143 -13.46 -2.29 20.91
C GLY A 143 -11.96 -2.62 20.88
N VAL A 144 -11.39 -2.80 22.07
CA VAL A 144 -9.94 -2.98 22.27
C VAL A 144 -9.33 -4.15 21.50
N VAL A 145 -10.04 -5.28 21.39
CA VAL A 145 -9.56 -6.45 20.62
C VAL A 145 -9.27 -6.06 19.17
N LYS A 146 -10.21 -5.39 18.48
CA LYS A 146 -10.05 -5.01 17.07
C LYS A 146 -9.23 -3.73 16.86
N ARG A 147 -9.17 -2.85 17.85
CA ARG A 147 -8.40 -1.58 17.78
C ARG A 147 -6.91 -1.76 18.12
N TRP A 148 -6.58 -2.68 19.03
CA TRP A 148 -5.25 -2.81 19.63
C TRP A 148 -4.70 -4.24 19.66
N GLY A 149 -5.44 -5.24 19.18
CA GLY A 149 -4.99 -6.64 19.18
C GLY A 149 -4.99 -7.30 20.57
N PHE A 150 -5.84 -6.85 21.50
CA PHE A 150 -5.95 -7.45 22.83
C PHE A 150 -6.54 -8.87 22.72
N SER A 151 -5.99 -9.82 23.48
CA SER A 151 -6.44 -11.23 23.50
C SER A 151 -7.86 -11.40 24.03
N GLY A 152 -8.26 -10.61 25.03
CA GLY A 152 -9.51 -10.79 25.76
C GLY A 152 -9.39 -11.83 26.89
N GLY A 153 -10.54 -12.36 27.32
CA GLY A 153 -10.63 -13.44 28.31
C GLY A 153 -10.91 -14.81 27.65
N PRO A 154 -10.80 -15.92 28.38
CA PRO A 154 -11.19 -17.23 27.88
C PRO A 154 -12.69 -17.27 27.54
N ARG A 155 -13.06 -18.05 26.52
CA ARG A 155 -14.46 -18.20 26.07
C ARG A 155 -15.27 -19.17 26.92
N THR A 156 -14.61 -20.12 27.58
CA THR A 156 -15.20 -21.18 28.42
C THR A 156 -14.59 -21.14 29.83
N HIS A 157 -14.89 -22.14 30.68
CA HIS A 157 -14.42 -22.24 32.08
C HIS A 157 -14.84 -21.06 32.97
N GLY A 158 -16.14 -20.82 33.08
CA GLY A 158 -16.72 -19.88 34.05
C GLY A 158 -16.68 -18.40 33.65
N GLN A 159 -16.23 -18.06 32.44
CA GLN A 159 -16.41 -16.71 31.91
C GLN A 159 -17.89 -16.41 31.64
N SER A 160 -18.32 -15.18 31.96
CA SER A 160 -19.68 -14.70 31.67
C SER A 160 -19.69 -13.75 30.48
N ASP A 161 -19.41 -12.45 30.68
CA ASP A 161 -19.57 -11.39 29.67
C ASP A 161 -18.24 -10.83 29.13
N ARG A 162 -17.09 -11.26 29.67
CA ARG A 162 -15.80 -10.56 29.49
C ARG A 162 -14.88 -11.11 28.41
N GLU A 163 -15.35 -12.00 27.54
CA GLU A 163 -14.55 -12.59 26.43
C GLU A 163 -13.76 -11.53 25.65
N ARG A 164 -14.36 -10.36 25.37
CA ARG A 164 -13.74 -9.28 24.58
C ARG A 164 -13.47 -8.00 25.37
N ALA A 165 -13.43 -8.09 26.70
CA ALA A 165 -13.18 -6.97 27.61
C ALA A 165 -11.71 -6.51 27.60
N PRO A 166 -11.41 -5.26 28.04
CA PRO A 166 -10.03 -4.73 28.11
C PRO A 166 -9.16 -5.30 29.22
N GLY A 167 -9.71 -6.08 30.16
CA GLY A 167 -9.01 -6.42 31.39
C GLY A 167 -8.72 -5.18 32.25
N SER A 168 -7.61 -5.20 33.00
CA SER A 168 -7.27 -4.11 33.91
C SER A 168 -6.82 -2.83 33.21
N ILE A 169 -7.48 -1.72 33.54
CA ILE A 169 -7.17 -0.39 33.00
C ILE A 169 -6.11 0.39 33.79
N GLY A 170 -5.79 -0.01 35.02
CA GLY A 170 -4.84 0.68 35.90
C GLY A 170 -4.50 -0.09 37.18
N GLN A 171 -3.59 0.48 37.98
CA GLN A 171 -3.27 0.03 39.34
C GLN A 171 -4.15 0.78 40.37
N GLY A 172 -4.26 0.25 41.59
CA GLY A 172 -5.05 0.85 42.67
C GLY A 172 -4.41 2.11 43.27
N THR A 173 -3.80 1.98 44.46
CA THR A 173 -3.33 3.11 45.29
C THR A 173 -2.39 4.08 44.56
N THR A 174 -1.40 3.56 43.84
CA THR A 174 -0.50 4.34 42.99
C THR A 174 -0.63 3.79 41.57
N PRO A 175 -0.94 4.61 40.53
CA PRO A 175 -1.03 6.07 40.53
C PRO A 175 -2.44 6.65 40.83
N GLY A 176 -3.41 5.85 41.30
CA GLY A 176 -4.76 6.34 41.67
C GLY A 176 -5.63 6.84 40.51
N ARG A 177 -5.19 6.66 39.25
CA ARG A 177 -5.89 7.14 38.05
C ARG A 177 -5.49 6.33 36.82
N VAL A 178 -6.31 6.38 35.77
CA VAL A 178 -5.93 5.88 34.44
C VAL A 178 -4.86 6.81 33.84
N LEU A 179 -3.75 6.24 33.38
CA LEU A 179 -2.67 6.99 32.73
C LEU A 179 -3.07 7.48 31.33
N LYS A 180 -2.62 8.69 30.95
CA LYS A 180 -2.81 9.23 29.60
C LYS A 180 -2.19 8.29 28.57
N GLY A 181 -2.86 8.10 27.44
CA GLY A 181 -2.42 7.17 26.38
C GLY A 181 -2.71 5.68 26.65
N LYS A 182 -3.35 5.31 27.76
CA LYS A 182 -3.82 3.94 27.98
C LYS A 182 -4.72 3.48 26.82
N LYS A 183 -4.37 2.35 26.22
CA LYS A 183 -5.11 1.74 25.10
C LYS A 183 -6.54 1.37 25.53
N MET A 184 -7.52 2.03 24.93
CA MET A 184 -8.96 1.84 25.18
C MET A 184 -9.76 1.78 23.88
N ALA A 185 -11.04 1.42 23.97
CA ALA A 185 -11.98 1.47 22.85
C ALA A 185 -12.12 2.90 22.30
N GLY A 186 -12.59 3.04 21.06
CA GLY A 186 -12.77 4.36 20.44
C GLY A 186 -12.80 4.31 18.92
N ARG A 187 -12.93 5.47 18.28
CA ARG A 187 -12.89 5.60 16.82
C ARG A 187 -11.58 5.06 16.25
N MET A 188 -11.67 4.30 15.17
CA MET A 188 -10.53 3.71 14.46
C MET A 188 -10.62 3.98 12.96
N GLY A 189 -9.53 4.47 12.35
CA GLY A 189 -9.48 4.78 10.93
C GLY A 189 -10.11 6.14 10.59
N GLN A 190 -9.99 6.53 9.32
CA GLN A 190 -10.03 7.93 8.85
C GLN A 190 -8.83 8.77 9.30
N ASP A 191 -7.84 8.14 9.92
CA ASP A 191 -6.53 8.72 10.21
C ASP A 191 -5.69 8.80 8.93
N THR A 192 -4.81 9.81 8.84
CA THR A 192 -3.83 9.93 7.76
C THR A 192 -2.71 8.92 7.99
N VAL A 193 -2.56 7.97 7.07
CA VAL A 193 -1.55 6.91 7.13
C VAL A 193 -0.59 7.07 5.95
N THR A 194 0.69 6.84 6.21
CA THR A 194 1.77 6.90 5.22
C THR A 194 2.44 5.54 5.16
N ILE A 195 2.39 4.90 3.99
CA ILE A 195 3.13 3.68 3.69
C ILE A 195 4.37 4.08 2.89
N LYS A 196 5.55 3.61 3.33
CA LYS A 196 6.84 3.89 2.71
C LYS A 196 7.31 2.68 1.91
N ASN A 197 8.34 2.88 1.07
CA ASN A 197 9.05 1.82 0.35
C ASN A 197 8.14 0.94 -0.52
N LEU A 198 7.15 1.55 -1.18
CA LEU A 198 6.41 0.89 -2.26
C LEU A 198 7.14 1.10 -3.58
N ILE A 199 7.02 0.17 -4.52
CA ILE A 199 7.77 0.19 -5.79
C ILE A 199 6.80 0.44 -6.95
N VAL A 200 7.22 1.27 -7.91
CA VAL A 200 6.46 1.52 -9.15
C VAL A 200 6.70 0.37 -10.13
N VAL A 201 5.68 -0.46 -10.34
CA VAL A 201 5.76 -1.65 -11.20
C VAL A 201 5.58 -1.30 -12.68
N ASP A 202 4.71 -0.34 -12.99
CA ASP A 202 4.36 0.09 -14.34
C ASP A 202 3.78 1.52 -14.33
N VAL A 203 3.96 2.26 -15.43
CA VAL A 203 3.43 3.62 -15.64
C VAL A 203 2.84 3.72 -17.05
N LYS A 204 1.53 3.95 -17.13
CA LYS A 204 0.78 4.08 -18.38
C LYS A 204 0.41 5.55 -18.61
N PRO A 205 1.12 6.27 -19.51
CA PRO A 205 0.89 7.71 -19.71
C PRO A 205 -0.52 8.01 -20.25
N GLU A 206 -1.00 7.23 -21.22
CA GLU A 206 -2.27 7.43 -21.92
C GLU A 206 -3.48 7.49 -20.97
N ASP A 207 -3.55 6.56 -20.02
CA ASP A 207 -4.63 6.50 -19.03
C ASP A 207 -4.40 7.40 -17.80
N LEU A 208 -3.18 7.95 -17.67
CA LEU A 208 -2.64 8.57 -16.46
C LEU A 208 -2.67 7.62 -15.25
N LEU A 209 -2.33 6.34 -15.50
CA LEU A 209 -2.35 5.27 -14.51
C LEU A 209 -0.93 4.85 -14.11
N MET A 210 -0.77 4.50 -12.84
CA MET A 210 0.46 3.93 -12.30
C MET A 210 0.13 2.69 -11.46
N ALA A 211 0.87 1.61 -11.66
CA ALA A 211 0.82 0.41 -10.83
C ALA A 211 1.87 0.51 -9.73
N VAL A 212 1.42 0.38 -8.48
CA VAL A 212 2.28 0.40 -7.29
C VAL A 212 2.20 -0.95 -6.60
N SER A 213 3.32 -1.51 -6.17
CA SER A 213 3.36 -2.78 -5.45
C SER A 213 2.56 -2.74 -4.14
N GLY A 214 1.91 -3.85 -3.81
CA GLY A 214 1.20 -4.05 -2.55
C GLY A 214 -0.05 -3.18 -2.37
N SER A 215 -0.28 -2.79 -1.11
CA SER A 215 -1.52 -2.15 -0.67
C SER A 215 -1.32 -0.68 -0.30
N VAL A 216 -2.32 0.13 -0.63
CA VAL A 216 -2.31 1.60 -0.48
C VAL A 216 -3.44 2.04 0.46
N PRO A 217 -3.27 3.06 1.33
CA PRO A 217 -4.33 3.51 2.24
C PRO A 217 -5.62 3.91 1.52
N GLY A 218 -6.75 3.71 2.19
CA GLY A 218 -8.06 4.17 1.75
C GLY A 218 -8.87 3.21 0.86
N LYS A 219 -10.01 3.72 0.39
CA LYS A 219 -10.97 3.03 -0.50
C LYS A 219 -10.78 3.50 -1.95
N PRO A 220 -11.25 2.75 -2.96
CA PRO A 220 -11.37 3.27 -4.32
C PRO A 220 -11.98 4.69 -4.35
N GLY A 221 -11.38 5.58 -5.13
CA GLY A 221 -11.70 7.01 -5.20
C GLY A 221 -11.11 7.88 -4.08
N SER A 222 -10.36 7.36 -3.11
CA SER A 222 -9.70 8.20 -2.09
C SER A 222 -8.49 8.93 -2.66
N LEU A 223 -8.32 10.20 -2.27
CA LEU A 223 -7.13 11.00 -2.56
C LEU A 223 -5.89 10.38 -1.90
N LEU A 224 -4.81 10.35 -2.67
CA LEU A 224 -3.47 9.95 -2.28
C LEU A 224 -2.49 11.09 -2.59
N LYS A 225 -1.48 11.24 -1.73
CA LYS A 225 -0.28 12.05 -1.97
C LYS A 225 0.88 11.08 -2.12
N ILE A 226 1.54 11.10 -3.27
CA ILE A 226 2.58 10.15 -3.66
C ILE A 226 3.88 10.92 -3.77
N LYS A 227 4.90 10.57 -2.98
CA LYS A 227 6.22 11.19 -3.00
C LYS A 227 7.29 10.17 -3.40
N LYS A 228 8.12 10.49 -4.40
CA LYS A 228 9.33 9.74 -4.74
C LYS A 228 10.38 9.85 -3.63
N ILE A 229 11.00 8.74 -3.25
CA ILE A 229 12.05 8.68 -2.21
C ILE A 229 13.43 8.57 -2.88
N LYS A 230 13.62 7.51 -3.67
CA LYS A 230 14.85 7.19 -4.40
C LYS A 230 14.47 6.67 -5.79
N GLU A 231 15.40 6.78 -6.73
CA GLU A 231 15.35 5.98 -7.95
C GLU A 231 15.75 4.55 -7.62
N GLY A 232 15.24 3.57 -8.35
CA GLY A 232 15.44 2.14 -8.07
C GLY A 232 15.21 1.27 -9.31
N SER A 233 15.61 0.01 -9.20
CA SER A 233 15.36 -1.08 -10.14
C SER A 233 14.19 -1.95 -9.66
N LEU A 234 13.66 -2.80 -10.55
CA LEU A 234 12.63 -3.78 -10.18
C LEU A 234 13.18 -5.01 -9.44
N GLU A 235 14.50 -5.15 -9.37
CA GLU A 235 15.21 -6.21 -8.66
C GLU A 235 14.74 -6.32 -7.19
N GLU A 236 14.38 -5.20 -6.55
CA GLU A 236 13.80 -5.19 -5.18
C GLU A 236 12.40 -5.86 -5.05
N LEU A 237 11.77 -6.28 -6.16
CA LEU A 237 10.51 -7.07 -6.15
C LEU A 237 10.72 -8.56 -6.43
N VAL A 238 11.89 -8.94 -6.95
CA VAL A 238 12.27 -10.33 -7.14
C VAL A 238 13.00 -10.74 -5.86
N GLU A 239 12.24 -11.20 -4.87
CA GLU A 239 12.86 -12.06 -3.86
C GLU A 239 13.44 -13.26 -4.64
N GLU A 240 14.77 -13.40 -4.62
CA GLU A 240 15.44 -14.58 -5.15
C GLU A 240 14.80 -15.80 -4.48
N VAL A 241 13.95 -16.51 -5.24
CA VAL A 241 13.47 -17.82 -4.80
C VAL A 241 14.73 -18.67 -4.72
N PRO A 242 15.15 -19.14 -3.53
CA PRO A 242 16.31 -20.00 -3.45
C PRO A 242 16.02 -21.21 -4.32
N GLN A 243 16.83 -21.40 -5.37
CA GLN A 243 16.75 -22.59 -6.20
C GLN A 243 17.09 -23.76 -5.29
N VAL A 244 16.07 -24.45 -4.80
CA VAL A 244 16.22 -25.71 -4.11
C VAL A 244 16.63 -26.71 -5.19
N GLU A 245 17.92 -26.90 -5.35
CA GLU A 245 18.48 -28.01 -6.11
C GLU A 245 17.99 -29.31 -5.45
N ILE A 246 16.92 -29.88 -6.00
CA ILE A 246 16.48 -31.22 -5.65
C ILE A 246 17.52 -32.16 -6.27
N GLN A 247 18.51 -32.55 -5.47
CA GLN A 247 19.40 -33.64 -5.81
C GLN A 247 18.56 -34.92 -5.80
N VAL A 248 18.19 -35.37 -7.00
CA VAL A 248 17.67 -36.72 -7.21
C VAL A 248 18.88 -37.64 -7.19
N GLU A 249 19.15 -38.24 -6.04
CA GLU A 249 20.05 -39.39 -5.97
C GLU A 249 19.36 -40.57 -6.66
N GLU A 250 19.85 -40.95 -7.83
CA GLU A 250 19.48 -42.22 -8.47
C GLU A 250 20.13 -43.35 -7.66
N GLU A 251 19.35 -44.00 -6.79
CA GLU A 251 19.76 -45.30 -6.25
C GLU A 251 19.75 -46.33 -7.39
N ALA A 252 20.95 -46.65 -7.88
CA ALA A 252 21.17 -47.75 -8.81
C ALA A 252 20.76 -49.08 -8.17
N GLY A 253 20.00 -49.88 -8.90
CA GLY A 253 19.48 -51.16 -8.40
C GLY A 253 20.55 -52.27 -8.33
N ASP A 254 20.22 -53.31 -7.58
CA ASP A 254 20.91 -54.61 -7.57
C ASP A 254 19.88 -55.72 -7.84
N GLU A 255 20.07 -56.50 -8.90
CA GLU A 255 19.22 -57.65 -9.28
C GLU A 255 19.89 -58.98 -8.89
N VAL A 256 19.39 -59.68 -7.85
CA VAL A 256 19.60 -61.13 -7.59
C VAL A 256 18.42 -61.65 -6.73
N ALA A 257 17.67 -62.71 -7.03
CA ALA A 257 17.44 -63.49 -8.26
C ALA A 257 16.08 -64.23 -8.15
N SER A 258 15.64 -64.93 -9.20
CA SER A 258 14.38 -65.69 -9.26
C SER A 258 14.54 -67.19 -8.99
N GLU A 259 13.64 -67.84 -8.24
CA GLU A 259 13.31 -69.27 -8.41
C GLU A 259 11.92 -69.66 -7.85
N ASP A 260 11.23 -70.50 -8.63
CA ASP A 260 9.95 -71.26 -8.44
C ASP A 260 9.67 -71.83 -7.01
N LYS A 261 8.45 -72.20 -6.54
CA LYS A 261 7.09 -72.43 -7.11
C LYS A 261 6.00 -72.50 -5.97
N PRO A 262 4.68 -72.68 -6.25
CA PRO A 262 3.58 -72.38 -5.30
C PRO A 262 3.04 -73.57 -4.47
N VAL A 263 2.18 -73.27 -3.48
CA VAL A 263 1.28 -74.23 -2.81
C VAL A 263 -0.09 -73.57 -2.52
N ASP A 264 -1.17 -74.24 -2.92
CA ASP A 264 -2.58 -73.86 -2.65
C ASP A 264 -3.05 -74.28 -1.24
N THR A 265 -4.04 -73.58 -0.65
CA THR A 265 -5.41 -74.12 -0.38
C THR A 265 -6.30 -73.24 0.54
N GLU A 266 -7.53 -73.03 0.06
CA GLU A 266 -8.84 -72.89 0.74
C GLU A 266 -8.93 -72.69 2.28
N ASN A 267 -9.68 -71.66 2.72
CA ASN A 267 -11.09 -71.88 3.11
C ASN A 267 -11.93 -70.62 3.43
N ALA A 268 -13.23 -70.73 3.11
CA ALA A 268 -14.47 -70.16 3.68
C ALA A 268 -14.52 -68.76 4.36
N ASN A 269 -15.63 -68.00 4.38
CA ASN A 269 -16.95 -67.90 3.69
C ASN A 269 -17.79 -66.87 4.51
N LYS A 270 -18.86 -66.29 3.92
CA LYS A 270 -19.91 -65.40 4.47
C LYS A 270 -19.54 -63.91 4.56
N GLN A 271 -20.21 -62.99 3.85
CA GLN A 271 -21.64 -62.60 3.90
C GLN A 271 -21.98 -61.90 5.25
N ASP A 272 -22.67 -60.76 5.30
CA ASP A 272 -23.72 -60.26 4.38
C ASP A 272 -23.61 -58.77 4.01
N GLU A 273 -24.00 -58.43 2.77
CA GLU A 273 -24.62 -57.13 2.46
C GLU A 273 -26.11 -57.16 2.84
N LYS A 274 -26.67 -56.04 3.31
CA LYS A 274 -28.04 -55.67 2.96
C LYS A 274 -28.35 -54.17 3.12
N THR A 275 -28.51 -53.53 1.97
CA THR A 275 -29.20 -52.27 1.77
C THR A 275 -30.69 -52.37 2.11
N SER A 276 -31.30 -51.28 2.59
CA SER A 276 -32.67 -50.90 2.16
C SER A 276 -32.99 -49.44 2.50
N ASP A 277 -33.40 -48.67 1.50
CA ASP A 277 -33.98 -47.34 1.65
C ASP A 277 -35.25 -47.32 2.52
N THR A 278 -35.59 -46.16 3.08
CA THR A 278 -37.00 -45.71 3.06
C THR A 278 -37.10 -44.18 3.11
N LYS A 279 -38.14 -43.65 2.44
CA LYS A 279 -38.42 -42.21 2.27
C LYS A 279 -39.38 -41.68 3.34
N GLY A 280 -39.35 -40.36 3.56
CA GLY A 280 -40.39 -39.57 4.24
C GLY A 280 -39.87 -38.86 5.51
N GLY A 281 -40.31 -37.65 5.88
CA GLY A 281 -41.21 -36.70 5.19
C GLY A 281 -41.99 -35.80 6.16
N LEU A 282 -41.77 -34.48 6.07
CA LEU A 282 -42.59 -33.35 6.59
C LEU A 282 -42.69 -33.05 8.11
N ALA A 283 -42.77 -31.73 8.38
CA ALA A 283 -43.15 -30.99 9.61
C ALA A 283 -42.24 -31.13 10.86
N GLU A 284 -42.04 -30.10 11.69
CA GLU A 284 -42.56 -28.70 11.73
C GLU A 284 -41.47 -27.63 11.51
#